data_AF-A0ABD2U9D5-F1
#
_entry.id   AF-A0ABD2U9D5-F1
#
_cell.length_a   1.000
_cell.length_b   1.000
_cell.length_c   1.000
_cell.angle_alpha   90.00
_cell.angle_beta   90.00
_cell.angle_gamma   90.00
#
_symmetry.space_group_name_H-M   'P 1'
#
loop_
_entity.id
_entity.type
_entity.pdbx_description
1 polymer ?
#
loop_
_entity_poly.entity_id
_entity_poly.type
_entity_poly.pdbx_seq_one_letter_code
_entity_poly.pdbx_strand_id
1 'polypeptide(L)'
;MDPDSKKFGRGPRELAGAVDLINHFKLLPHHEFFCKKPLPLSISDTRYLHNVVGDREIRKGEGMQLDQLICDTSSLKETNSRIQPFELDALNEAFQLREAAPIVLPLVRNLLCEA
;
A
#
# COMPACT_ATOMS: atom_id res chain seq x y z
N MET A 1 -29.80 -39.05 -19.91
CA MET A 1 -28.78 -39.12 -18.84
C MET A 1 -29.08 -37.99 -17.89
N ASP A 2 -29.69 -38.29 -16.74
CA ASP A 2 -30.01 -37.33 -15.69
C ASP A 2 -28.74 -36.84 -14.98
N PRO A 3 -28.59 -35.54 -14.66
CA PRO A 3 -27.44 -35.03 -13.93
C PRO A 3 -27.64 -35.14 -12.40
N ASP A 4 -28.24 -36.21 -11.91
CA ASP A 4 -28.47 -36.44 -10.48
C ASP A 4 -27.41 -37.37 -9.87
N SER A 5 -26.18 -36.87 -9.74
CA SER A 5 -25.20 -37.46 -8.82
C SER A 5 -24.16 -36.43 -8.36
N LYS A 6 -24.57 -35.49 -7.51
CA LYS A 6 -23.62 -34.56 -6.88
C LYS A 6 -23.91 -34.37 -5.39
N LYS A 7 -23.96 -35.47 -4.65
CA LYS A 7 -23.92 -35.44 -3.18
C LYS A 7 -22.56 -35.95 -2.69
N PHE A 8 -21.70 -35.03 -2.30
CA PHE A 8 -20.53 -35.30 -1.46
C PHE A 8 -20.57 -34.37 -0.26
N GLY A 9 -20.56 -34.96 0.95
CA GLY A 9 -20.36 -34.28 2.24
C GLY A 9 -21.56 -33.50 2.80
N ARG A 10 -21.77 -33.59 4.11
CA ARG A 10 -22.77 -32.83 4.88
C ARG A 10 -22.21 -31.45 5.27
N GLY A 11 -21.73 -30.70 4.29
CA GLY A 11 -21.11 -29.38 4.50
C GLY A 11 -21.10 -28.53 3.22
N PRO A 12 -20.81 -27.22 3.31
CA PRO A 12 -20.62 -26.37 2.14
C PRO A 12 -19.57 -27.02 1.25
N ARG A 13 -19.91 -27.23 -0.02
CA ARG A 13 -19.04 -27.94 -0.95
C ARG A 13 -17.73 -27.19 -1.09
N GLU A 14 -16.64 -27.82 -0.69
CA GLU A 14 -15.29 -27.28 -0.90
C GLU A 14 -15.10 -27.01 -2.40
N LEU A 15 -14.50 -25.85 -2.70
CA LEU A 15 -14.20 -25.47 -4.07
C LEU A 15 -13.10 -26.41 -4.59
N ALA A 16 -13.49 -27.42 -5.35
CA ALA A 16 -12.56 -28.37 -5.96
C ALA A 16 -11.77 -27.69 -7.08
N GLY A 17 -10.59 -28.22 -7.42
CA GLY A 17 -9.70 -27.68 -8.46
C GLY A 17 -10.29 -27.59 -9.88
N ALA A 18 -11.47 -28.16 -10.11
CA ALA A 18 -12.23 -28.01 -11.36
C ALA A 18 -13.06 -26.71 -11.44
N VAL A 19 -13.16 -25.95 -10.33
CA VAL A 19 -13.86 -24.66 -10.29
C VAL A 19 -12.86 -23.56 -10.64
N ASP A 20 -13.24 -22.69 -11.59
CA ASP A 20 -12.48 -21.48 -11.88
C ASP A 20 -12.54 -20.51 -10.69
N LEU A 21 -11.51 -20.55 -9.85
CA LEU A 21 -11.39 -19.72 -8.65
C LEU A 21 -11.20 -18.24 -9.00
N ILE A 22 -10.61 -17.91 -10.17
CA ILE A 22 -10.39 -16.52 -10.57
C ILE A 22 -11.73 -15.85 -10.82
N ASN A 23 -12.62 -16.51 -11.57
CA ASN A 23 -13.96 -15.98 -11.81
C ASN A 23 -14.84 -16.06 -10.56
N HIS A 24 -14.76 -17.17 -9.79
CA HIS A 24 -15.55 -17.34 -8.57
C HIS A 24 -15.29 -16.25 -7.53
N PHE A 25 -14.03 -15.90 -7.29
CA PHE A 25 -13.65 -14.83 -6.36
C PHE A 25 -13.55 -13.46 -7.03
N LYS A 26 -13.96 -13.32 -8.30
CA LYS A 26 -13.89 -12.07 -9.07
C LYS A 26 -12.50 -11.44 -9.08
N LEU A 27 -11.47 -12.28 -9.11
CA LEU A 27 -10.06 -11.88 -9.11
C LEU A 27 -9.56 -11.54 -10.51
N LEU A 28 -10.40 -11.64 -11.55
CA LEU A 28 -10.01 -11.36 -12.93
C LEU A 28 -9.29 -10.01 -13.09
N PRO A 29 -9.75 -8.88 -12.51
CA PRO A 29 -9.03 -7.61 -12.63
C PRO A 29 -7.63 -7.64 -12.00
N HIS A 30 -7.47 -8.33 -10.87
CA HIS A 30 -6.19 -8.48 -10.19
C HIS A 30 -5.24 -9.38 -11.00
N HIS A 31 -5.77 -10.49 -11.52
CA HIS A 31 -5.01 -11.40 -12.36
C HIS A 31 -4.50 -10.70 -13.63
N GLU A 32 -5.33 -9.88 -14.28
CA GLU A 32 -4.90 -9.10 -15.44
C GLU A 32 -3.89 -8.01 -15.08
N PHE A 33 -4.08 -7.35 -13.94
CA PHE A 33 -3.19 -6.29 -13.51
C PHE A 33 -1.81 -6.79 -13.11
N PHE A 34 -1.72 -7.87 -12.33
CA PHE A 34 -0.46 -8.38 -11.76
C PHE A 34 0.22 -9.43 -12.63
N CYS A 35 -0.54 -10.28 -13.33
CA CYS A 35 0.03 -11.44 -14.03
C CYS A 35 0.22 -11.23 -15.54
N LYS A 36 -0.55 -10.33 -16.19
CA LYS A 36 -0.41 -10.06 -17.63
C LYS A 36 0.52 -8.89 -17.95
N LYS A 37 0.85 -8.05 -16.97
CA LYS A 37 1.79 -6.93 -17.16
C LYS A 37 3.21 -7.40 -16.82
N PRO A 38 4.22 -7.06 -17.64
CA PRO A 38 5.60 -7.32 -17.27
C PRO A 38 5.91 -6.58 -15.97
N LEU A 39 6.69 -7.23 -15.10
CA LEU A 39 7.18 -6.59 -13.90
C LEU A 39 8.12 -5.44 -14.30
N PRO A 40 8.02 -4.27 -13.66
CA PRO A 40 8.91 -3.16 -13.95
C PRO A 40 10.36 -3.56 -13.65
N LEU A 41 11.27 -3.22 -14.56
CA LEU A 41 12.70 -3.55 -14.44
C LEU A 41 13.39 -2.68 -13.37
N SER A 42 12.90 -1.45 -13.18
CA SER A 42 13.32 -0.55 -12.13
C SER A 42 12.14 -0.18 -11.23
N ILE A 43 12.43 0.06 -9.96
CA ILE A 43 11.46 0.59 -8.99
C ILE A 43 10.97 1.98 -9.42
N SER A 44 11.80 2.76 -10.11
CA SER A 44 11.41 4.07 -10.68
C SER A 44 10.27 3.94 -11.70
N ASP A 45 10.17 2.80 -12.38
CA ASP A 45 9.10 2.52 -13.35
C ASP A 45 7.80 2.05 -12.67
N THR A 46 7.84 1.84 -11.35
CA THR A 46 6.64 1.49 -10.59
C THR A 46 5.72 2.70 -10.43
N ARG A 47 4.42 2.43 -10.39
CA ARG A 47 3.39 3.45 -10.17
C ARG A 47 3.44 4.05 -8.77
N TYR A 48 4.07 3.39 -7.81
CA TYR A 48 4.11 3.80 -6.42
C TYR A 48 4.94 5.08 -6.20
N LEU A 49 5.97 5.29 -7.03
CA LEU A 49 6.84 6.45 -6.89
C LEU A 49 6.52 7.58 -7.89
N HIS A 50 5.52 7.41 -8.76
CA HIS A 50 5.26 8.35 -9.87
C HIS A 50 5.01 9.80 -9.40
N ASN A 51 4.39 9.95 -8.22
CA ASN A 51 4.04 11.26 -7.66
C ASN A 51 4.96 11.67 -6.50
N VAL A 52 6.05 10.96 -6.27
CA VAL A 52 7.04 11.32 -5.24
C VAL A 52 7.98 12.36 -5.84
N VAL A 53 7.99 13.54 -5.25
CA VAL A 53 8.92 14.62 -5.60
C VAL A 53 10.20 14.43 -4.81
N GLY A 54 11.34 14.47 -5.50
CA GLY A 54 12.66 14.27 -4.90
C GLY A 54 13.32 12.96 -5.37
N ASP A 55 14.25 12.46 -4.57
CA ASP A 55 14.95 11.22 -4.86
C ASP A 55 13.99 10.02 -4.75
N ARG A 56 14.07 9.12 -5.73
CA ARG A 56 13.24 7.91 -5.87
C ARG A 56 14.03 6.64 -5.59
N GLU A 57 15.27 6.75 -5.12
CA GLU A 57 16.06 5.61 -4.65
C GLU A 57 15.42 4.99 -3.39
N ILE A 58 15.07 3.70 -3.48
CA ILE A 58 14.64 2.94 -2.32
C ILE A 58 15.86 2.36 -1.63
N ARG A 59 16.05 2.72 -0.36
CA ARG A 59 17.11 2.20 0.49
C ARG A 59 16.51 1.48 1.69
N LYS A 60 17.14 0.38 2.11
CA LYS A 60 16.82 -0.25 3.39
C LYS A 60 17.35 0.64 4.51
N GLY A 61 16.48 1.04 5.44
CA GLY A 61 16.91 1.72 6.66
C GLY A 61 17.76 0.78 7.53
N GLU A 62 18.97 1.22 7.89
CA GLU A 62 19.81 0.46 8.81
C GLU A 62 19.16 0.43 10.20
N GLY A 63 19.06 -0.76 10.81
CA GLY A 63 18.43 -0.94 12.12
C GLY A 63 16.89 -0.79 12.15
N MET A 64 16.25 -0.47 11.02
CA MET A 64 14.79 -0.31 10.98
C MET A 64 14.11 -1.65 10.68
N GLN A 65 13.20 -2.07 11.56
CA GLN A 65 12.28 -3.18 11.32
C GLN A 65 10.83 -2.70 11.45
N LEU A 66 9.99 -3.02 10.46
CA LEU A 66 8.61 -2.52 10.38
C LEU A 66 7.69 -3.21 11.41
N ASP A 67 8.02 -4.43 11.80
CA ASP A 67 7.32 -5.20 12.83
C ASP A 67 7.40 -4.52 14.21
N GLN A 68 8.47 -3.82 14.55
CA GLN A 68 8.57 -3.03 15.78
C GLN A 68 7.47 -1.95 15.85
N LEU A 69 7.20 -1.25 14.75
CA LEU A 69 6.12 -0.25 14.68
C LEU A 69 4.72 -0.86 14.83
N ILE A 70 4.54 -2.12 14.43
CA ILE A 70 3.24 -2.79 14.42
C ILE A 70 3.00 -3.52 15.75
N CYS A 71 4.01 -4.18 16.31
CA CYS A 71 3.92 -4.95 17.55
C CYS A 71 3.61 -4.06 18.76
N ASP A 72 4.19 -2.87 18.81
CA ASP A 72 3.96 -1.93 19.91
C ASP A 72 2.51 -1.40 19.92
N THR A 73 1.76 -1.48 18.82
CA THR A 73 0.35 -1.04 18.81
C THR A 73 -0.56 -1.89 19.70
N SER A 74 -0.17 -3.13 19.98
CA SER A 74 -0.94 -4.03 20.85
C SER A 74 -0.78 -3.71 22.34
N SER A 75 0.40 -3.24 22.76
CA SER A 75 0.71 -2.79 24.14
C SER A 75 0.47 -1.29 24.36
N LEU A 76 0.50 -0.47 23.31
CA LEU A 76 0.10 0.95 23.32
C LEU A 76 -1.39 1.15 23.63
N LYS A 77 -2.19 0.09 23.65
CA LYS A 77 -3.59 0.17 24.09
C LYS A 77 -3.73 0.41 25.60
N GLU A 78 -2.70 0.11 26.40
CA GLU A 78 -2.71 0.32 27.86
C GLU A 78 -2.11 1.68 28.28
N THR A 79 -1.26 2.27 27.46
CA THR A 79 -0.70 3.62 27.72
C THR A 79 -1.12 4.54 26.59
N ASN A 80 -1.95 5.53 26.90
CA ASN A 80 -2.37 6.61 26.00
C ASN A 80 -1.16 7.35 25.41
N SER A 81 -0.50 6.76 24.42
CA SER A 81 0.65 7.30 23.69
C SER A 81 0.16 8.27 22.65
N ARG A 82 -0.44 9.36 23.13
CA ARG A 82 -0.68 10.52 22.28
C ARG A 82 0.69 11.05 21.88
N ILE A 83 0.90 11.21 20.58
CA ILE A 83 2.04 11.97 20.08
C ILE A 83 1.97 13.33 20.79
N GLN A 84 3.00 13.65 21.56
CA GLN A 84 3.05 14.92 22.27
C GLN A 84 3.12 16.04 21.23
N PRO A 85 2.40 17.16 21.44
CA PRO A 85 2.55 18.32 20.59
C PRO A 85 4.02 18.72 20.52
N PHE A 86 4.49 19.03 19.32
CA PHE A 86 5.84 19.54 19.14
C PHE A 86 5.93 20.98 19.64
N GLU A 87 7.01 21.29 20.34
CA GLU A 87 7.36 22.67 20.69
C GLU A 87 7.97 23.33 19.45
N LEU A 88 7.12 24.02 18.68
CA LEU A 88 7.50 24.62 17.39
C LEU A 88 8.60 25.66 17.56
N ASP A 89 8.60 26.42 18.65
CA ASP A 89 9.63 27.43 18.92
C ASP A 89 11.00 26.79 19.13
N ALA A 90 11.07 25.74 19.95
CA ALA A 90 12.29 24.96 20.14
C ALA A 90 12.76 24.32 18.84
N LEU A 91 11.84 23.83 17.99
CA LEU A 91 12.17 23.26 16.69
C LEU A 91 12.71 24.35 15.73
N ASN A 92 12.08 25.52 15.70
CA ASN A 92 12.51 26.64 14.87
C ASN A 92 13.90 27.14 15.25
N GLU A 93 14.20 27.23 16.55
CA GLU A 93 15.52 27.61 17.05
C GLU A 93 16.57 26.56 16.75
N ALA A 94 16.28 25.28 17.02
CA ALA A 94 17.23 24.18 16.83
C ALA A 94 17.62 23.99 15.35
N PHE A 95 16.65 24.09 14.44
CA PHE A 95 16.86 23.93 13.01
C PHE A 95 17.09 25.25 12.27
N GLN A 96 17.11 26.39 12.99
CA GLN A 96 17.17 27.74 12.42
C GLN A 96 16.18 27.92 11.26
N LEU A 97 14.97 27.40 11.41
CA LEU A 97 13.95 27.43 10.37
C LEU A 97 13.57 28.88 10.11
N ARG A 98 13.97 29.40 8.95
CA ARG A 98 13.47 30.67 8.44
C ARG A 98 12.15 30.39 7.74
N GLU A 99 11.16 31.25 7.97
CA GLU A 99 9.90 31.22 7.24
C GLU A 99 10.22 31.21 5.74
N ALA A 100 10.02 30.06 5.10
CA ALA A 100 10.33 29.90 3.69
C ALA A 100 9.36 30.77 2.90
N ALA A 101 9.90 31.53 1.93
CA ALA A 101 9.08 32.32 1.02
C ALA A 101 7.94 31.47 0.43
N PRO A 102 6.78 32.07 0.09
CA PRO A 102 5.61 31.33 -0.36
C PRO A 102 5.98 30.32 -1.45
N ILE A 103 5.87 29.03 -1.13
CA ILE A 103 6.17 27.96 -2.08
C ILE A 103 5.00 27.92 -3.07
N VAL A 104 5.18 28.53 -4.24
CA VAL A 104 4.27 28.36 -5.37
C VAL A 104 4.48 26.94 -5.89
N LEU A 105 3.69 26.01 -5.37
CA LEU A 105 3.67 24.64 -5.88
C LEU A 105 3.17 24.68 -7.34
N PRO A 106 3.86 24.03 -8.29
CA PRO A 106 3.39 23.96 -9.67
C PRO A 106 2.01 23.29 -9.68
N LEU A 107 1.05 23.93 -10.35
CA LEU A 107 -0.29 23.39 -10.55
C LEU A 107 -0.15 22.01 -11.20
N VAL A 108 -0.39 20.95 -10.43
CA VAL A 108 -0.40 19.58 -10.93
C VAL A 108 -1.57 19.51 -11.91
N ARG A 109 -1.26 19.60 -13.21
CA ARG A 109 -2.20 19.15 -14.24
C ARG A 109 -2.36 17.66 -14.02
N ASN A 110 -3.41 17.29 -13.30
CA ASN A 110 -4.01 15.97 -13.40
C ASN A 110 -4.42 15.81 -14.86
N LEU A 111 -3.48 15.37 -15.70
CA LEU A 111 -3.80 14.77 -16.96
C LEU A 111 -4.50 13.47 -16.61
N LEU A 112 -5.83 13.57 -16.58
CA LEU A 112 -6.74 12.52 -16.96
C LEU A 112 -6.21 11.90 -18.26
N CYS A 113 -5.34 10.91 -18.15
CA CYS A 113 -5.22 9.91 -19.20
C CYS A 113 -6.39 8.95 -18.97
N GLU A 114 -7.55 9.32 -19.53
CA GLU A 114 -8.51 8.35 -20.04
C GLU A 114 -7.86 7.54 -21.18
N ALA A 115 -8.41 6.33 -21.36
CA ALA A 115 -8.09 5.26 -22.30
C ALA A 115 -6.97 4.28 -21.89
#